data_AF-A0A1E1VXW7-F1
#
_entry.id   AF-A0A1E1VXW7-F1
#
_cell.length_a   1.000
_cell.length_b   1.000
_cell.length_c   1.000
_cell.angle_alpha   90.00
_cell.angle_beta   90.00
_cell.angle_gamma   90.00
#
_symmetry.space_group_name_H-M   'P 1'
#
loop_
_entity.id
_entity.type
_entity.pdbx_description
1 polymer ?
#
loop_
_entity_poly.entity_id
_entity_poly.type
_entity_poly.pdbx_seq_one_letter_code
_entity_poly.pdbx_strand_id
1 'polypeptide(L)'
;MMIQHFSSATDQTELAFLGDSKQSPACAKIALNALCPALYAIFRDGLKENIETSFGAVNNSVWQMVESTARQGPITKSLNELVLRINSEDAVTEGLVKFNAFILGLLNAQSVDAWVSYVRTRESVLAKHYGPDSIVLAGCVGEPRCRALLDTLLASLEPLKLLPFSLDLMFEMRELHRSFKKIESDMRAASR
;
A
#
# COMPACT_ATOMS: atom_id res chain seq x y z
N MET A 1 15.70 -4.97 3.45
CA MET A 1 14.99 -6.26 3.24
C MET A 1 14.65 -6.49 1.78
N MET A 2 13.85 -5.64 1.13
CA MET A 2 13.50 -5.84 -0.29
C MET A 2 14.72 -5.76 -1.22
N ILE A 3 15.55 -4.72 -1.11
CA ILE A 3 16.80 -4.62 -1.90
C ILE A 3 17.74 -5.83 -1.68
N GLN A 4 17.84 -6.29 -0.43
CA GLN A 4 18.65 -7.47 -0.07
C GLN A 4 18.09 -8.77 -0.65
N HIS A 5 16.76 -8.88 -0.82
CA HIS A 5 16.15 -10.04 -1.48
C HIS A 5 16.59 -10.15 -2.94
N PHE A 6 16.72 -9.01 -3.64
CA PHE A 6 17.19 -9.00 -5.03
C PHE A 6 18.71 -9.05 -5.19
N SER A 7 19.48 -8.80 -4.12
CA SER A 7 20.95 -8.77 -4.21
C SER A 7 21.59 -10.13 -4.46
N SER A 8 20.84 -11.23 -4.34
CA SER A 8 21.33 -12.58 -4.67
C SER A 8 21.28 -12.90 -6.16
N ALA A 9 20.57 -12.11 -6.97
CA ALA A 9 20.49 -12.36 -8.41
C ALA A 9 21.78 -11.98 -9.12
N THR A 10 22.20 -12.85 -10.03
CA THR A 10 23.40 -12.69 -10.87
C THR A 10 23.07 -12.25 -12.29
N ASP A 11 21.82 -12.42 -12.71
CA ASP A 11 21.33 -12.01 -14.02
C ASP A 11 19.88 -11.48 -14.00
N GLN A 12 19.41 -11.00 -15.15
CA GLN A 12 18.07 -10.42 -15.31
C GLN A 12 16.94 -11.45 -15.15
N THR A 13 17.20 -12.72 -15.46
CA THR A 13 16.23 -13.80 -15.35
C THR A 13 15.98 -14.12 -13.88
N GLU A 14 17.04 -14.21 -13.08
CA GLU A 14 16.96 -14.39 -11.63
C GLU A 14 16.28 -13.21 -10.96
N LEU A 15 16.59 -11.96 -11.38
CA LEU A 15 15.87 -10.77 -10.88
C LEU A 15 14.37 -10.86 -11.16
N ALA A 16 13.98 -11.24 -12.38
CA ALA A 16 12.57 -11.40 -12.74
C ALA A 16 11.88 -12.51 -11.93
N PHE A 17 12.56 -13.65 -11.73
CA PHE A 17 12.08 -14.75 -10.89
C PHE A 17 11.85 -14.29 -9.44
N LEU A 18 12.82 -13.56 -8.86
CA LEU A 18 12.75 -13.07 -7.49
C LEU A 18 11.64 -12.03 -7.30
N GLY A 19 11.27 -11.29 -8.34
CA GLY A 19 10.20 -10.29 -8.33
C GLY A 19 8.81 -10.82 -8.66
N ASP A 20 8.69 -12.05 -9.16
CA ASP A 20 7.41 -12.65 -9.56
C ASP A 20 6.79 -13.47 -8.43
N SER A 21 5.71 -12.96 -7.85
CA SER A 21 4.96 -13.61 -6.76
C SER A 21 4.35 -14.97 -7.11
N LYS A 22 4.13 -15.26 -8.40
CA LYS A 22 3.62 -16.57 -8.85
C LYS A 22 4.72 -17.63 -8.86
N GLN A 23 5.96 -17.20 -9.11
CA GLN A 23 7.14 -18.07 -9.13
C GLN A 23 7.78 -18.19 -7.75
N SER A 24 7.88 -17.07 -7.03
CA SER A 24 8.43 -16.99 -5.69
C SER A 24 7.57 -16.11 -4.77
N PRO A 25 6.98 -16.66 -3.69
CA PRO A 25 6.15 -15.88 -2.78
C PRO A 25 6.96 -14.91 -1.91
N ALA A 26 8.29 -15.03 -1.88
CA ALA A 26 9.16 -14.33 -0.93
C ALA A 26 9.06 -12.80 -1.06
N CYS A 27 9.09 -12.28 -2.29
CA CYS A 27 9.02 -10.84 -2.52
C CYS A 27 7.68 -10.24 -2.05
N ALA A 28 6.56 -10.88 -2.39
CA ALA A 28 5.24 -10.47 -1.92
C ALA A 28 5.14 -10.53 -0.38
N LYS A 29 5.70 -11.57 0.25
CA LYS A 29 5.75 -11.69 1.71
C LYS A 29 6.58 -10.58 2.37
N ILE A 30 7.73 -10.22 1.78
CA ILE A 30 8.53 -9.09 2.28
C ILE A 30 7.76 -7.79 2.15
N ALA A 31 7.08 -7.57 1.02
CA ALA A 31 6.24 -6.38 0.84
C ALA A 31 5.14 -6.31 1.91
N LEU A 32 4.39 -7.38 2.12
CA LEU A 32 3.28 -7.44 3.06
C LEU A 32 3.70 -7.40 4.54
N ASN A 33 4.87 -7.95 4.89
CA ASN A 33 5.32 -8.02 6.28
C ASN A 33 6.19 -6.84 6.72
N ALA A 34 6.76 -6.08 5.78
CA ALA A 34 7.66 -4.98 6.11
C ALA A 34 7.23 -3.66 5.48
N LEU A 35 7.10 -3.60 4.16
CA LEU A 35 6.84 -2.34 3.46
C LEU A 35 5.42 -1.83 3.68
N CYS A 36 4.40 -2.67 3.47
CA CYS A 36 3.01 -2.24 3.59
C CYS A 36 2.66 -1.79 5.02
N PRO A 37 3.04 -2.49 6.09
CA PRO A 37 2.79 -2.04 7.46
C PRO A 37 3.51 -0.73 7.79
N ALA A 38 4.75 -0.54 7.32
CA ALA A 38 5.50 0.69 7.54
C ALA A 38 4.82 1.88 6.85
N LEU A 39 4.44 1.74 5.58
CA LEU A 39 3.70 2.79 4.86
C LEU A 39 2.33 3.04 5.47
N TYR A 40 1.60 1.98 5.84
CA TYR A 40 0.29 2.12 6.48
C TYR A 40 0.39 2.88 7.80
N ALA A 41 1.41 2.61 8.63
CA ALA A 41 1.64 3.33 9.87
C ALA A 41 1.83 4.84 9.64
N ILE A 42 2.62 5.21 8.63
CA ILE A 42 2.84 6.63 8.25
C ILE A 42 1.54 7.28 7.81
N PHE A 43 0.76 6.62 6.95
CA PHE A 43 -0.51 7.17 6.46
C PHE A 43 -1.66 7.04 7.47
N ARG A 44 -1.50 6.31 8.55
CA ARG A 44 -2.47 6.25 9.65
C ARG A 44 -2.19 7.28 10.74
N ASP A 45 -0.97 7.80 10.80
CA ASP A 45 -0.58 8.83 11.75
C ASP A 45 -1.49 10.07 11.65
N GLY A 46 -2.08 10.47 12.77
CA GLY A 46 -3.01 11.60 12.87
C GLY A 46 -4.26 11.50 11.98
N LEU A 47 -4.62 10.32 11.48
CA LEU A 47 -5.86 10.12 10.73
C LEU A 47 -7.06 10.36 11.66
N LYS A 48 -8.01 11.23 11.24
CA LYS A 48 -9.25 11.46 11.98
C LYS A 48 -10.06 10.16 12.07
N GLU A 49 -10.81 9.95 13.13
CA GLU A 49 -11.72 8.79 13.24
C GLU A 49 -12.86 8.85 12.22
N ASN A 50 -13.37 10.06 11.97
CA ASN A 50 -14.50 10.31 11.09
C ASN A 50 -14.23 11.49 10.15
N ILE A 51 -14.88 11.48 8.98
CA ILE A 51 -14.90 12.60 8.04
C ILE A 51 -16.34 13.09 7.85
N GLU A 52 -16.50 14.40 7.83
CA GLU A 52 -17.79 15.03 7.54
C GLU A 52 -18.12 14.92 6.05
N THR A 53 -19.37 14.54 5.77
CA THR A 53 -19.93 14.47 4.42
C THR A 53 -21.29 15.15 4.39
N SER A 54 -21.81 15.42 3.19
CA SER A 54 -23.16 15.95 3.01
C SER A 54 -24.27 15.04 3.58
N PHE A 55 -23.95 13.79 3.90
CA PHE A 55 -24.87 12.79 4.46
C PHE A 55 -24.54 12.42 5.92
N GLY A 56 -23.69 13.21 6.58
CA GLY A 56 -23.23 12.98 7.95
C GLY A 56 -21.81 12.43 8.04
N ALA A 57 -21.36 12.22 9.28
CA ALA A 57 -20.05 11.68 9.57
C ALA A 57 -19.96 10.20 9.16
N VAL A 58 -18.89 9.84 8.46
CA VAL A 58 -18.56 8.45 8.14
C VAL A 58 -17.21 8.08 8.70
N ASN A 59 -17.05 6.81 9.07
CA ASN A 59 -15.76 6.26 9.48
C ASN A 59 -14.71 6.60 8.41
N ASN A 60 -13.56 7.04 8.88
CA ASN A 60 -12.42 7.38 8.04
C ASN A 60 -11.41 6.24 8.05
N SER A 61 -10.63 6.14 6.97
CA SER A 61 -9.62 5.12 6.80
C SER A 61 -8.55 5.60 5.82
N VAL A 62 -7.37 4.99 5.92
CA VAL A 62 -6.30 5.20 4.93
C VAL A 62 -6.80 4.87 3.52
N TRP A 63 -7.65 3.85 3.37
CA TRP A 63 -8.22 3.49 2.08
C TRP A 63 -9.09 4.61 1.49
N GLN A 64 -9.97 5.23 2.27
CA GLN A 64 -10.79 6.36 1.78
C GLN A 64 -9.93 7.58 1.40
N MET A 65 -8.80 7.79 2.08
CA MET A 65 -7.82 8.79 1.68
C MET A 65 -7.20 8.45 0.31
N VAL A 66 -6.78 7.19 0.11
CA VAL A 66 -6.29 6.69 -1.18
C VAL A 66 -7.33 6.89 -2.29
N GLU A 67 -8.59 6.54 -2.05
CA GLU A 67 -9.67 6.75 -3.00
C GLU A 67 -9.87 8.22 -3.35
N SER A 68 -9.80 9.10 -2.34
CA SER A 68 -9.98 10.54 -2.53
C SER A 68 -8.84 11.18 -3.32
N THR A 69 -7.60 10.72 -3.14
CA THR A 69 -6.44 11.18 -3.93
C THR A 69 -6.48 10.64 -5.36
N ALA A 70 -6.98 9.42 -5.60
CA ALA A 70 -7.05 8.83 -6.93
C ALA A 70 -8.10 9.45 -7.85
N ARG A 71 -9.15 10.07 -7.30
CA ARG A 71 -10.25 10.68 -8.10
C ARG A 71 -9.87 12.01 -8.78
N GLN A 72 -8.66 12.54 -8.54
CA GLN A 72 -8.34 13.93 -8.86
C GLN A 72 -7.55 14.10 -10.17
N GLY A 73 -8.30 14.16 -11.28
CA GLY A 73 -7.85 14.71 -12.57
C GLY A 73 -7.18 13.72 -13.54
N PRO A 74 -6.80 14.18 -14.75
CA PRO A 74 -6.28 13.30 -15.81
C PRO A 74 -4.98 12.58 -15.44
N ILE A 75 -4.15 13.22 -14.61
CA ILE A 75 -2.83 12.70 -14.17
C ILE A 75 -2.99 11.46 -13.27
N THR A 76 -4.11 11.32 -12.57
CA THR A 76 -4.37 10.19 -11.67
C THR A 76 -5.11 9.03 -12.33
N LYS A 77 -5.24 9.01 -13.66
CA LYS A 77 -6.03 7.98 -14.37
C LYS A 77 -5.56 6.56 -14.03
N SER A 78 -4.26 6.28 -14.11
CA SER A 78 -3.71 4.96 -13.77
C SER A 78 -3.93 4.60 -12.29
N LEU A 79 -3.83 5.59 -11.40
CA LEU A 79 -4.10 5.42 -9.97
C LEU A 79 -5.57 5.09 -9.72
N ASN A 80 -6.48 5.79 -10.42
CA ASN A 80 -7.91 5.55 -10.36
C ASN A 80 -8.28 4.17 -10.89
N GLU A 81 -7.71 3.74 -12.01
CA GLU A 81 -7.90 2.40 -12.57
C GLU A 81 -7.46 1.30 -11.58
N LEU A 82 -6.32 1.49 -10.88
CA LEU A 82 -5.86 0.57 -9.85
C LEU A 82 -6.83 0.51 -8.67
N VAL A 83 -7.29 1.66 -8.17
CA VAL A 83 -8.28 1.73 -7.08
C VAL A 83 -9.59 1.08 -7.48
N LEU A 84 -10.09 1.33 -8.69
CA LEU A 84 -11.33 0.72 -9.20
C LEU A 84 -11.19 -0.80 -9.31
N ARG A 85 -10.04 -1.28 -9.83
CA ARG A 85 -9.76 -2.71 -9.91
C ARG A 85 -9.78 -3.37 -8.53
N ILE A 86 -9.15 -2.77 -7.52
CA ILE A 86 -9.14 -3.31 -6.15
C ILE A 86 -10.54 -3.28 -5.54
N ASN A 87 -11.30 -2.22 -5.78
CA ASN A 87 -12.66 -2.10 -5.26
C ASN A 87 -13.67 -3.04 -5.94
N SER A 88 -13.40 -3.52 -7.16
CA SER A 88 -14.24 -4.52 -7.83
C SER A 88 -14.01 -5.95 -7.33
N GLU A 89 -13.00 -6.18 -6.49
CA GLU A 89 -12.71 -7.50 -5.93
C GLU A 89 -13.54 -7.73 -4.65
N ASP A 90 -14.62 -8.49 -4.77
CA ASP A 90 -15.54 -8.81 -3.65
C ASP A 90 -14.84 -9.50 -2.47
N ALA A 91 -13.72 -10.20 -2.74
CA ALA A 91 -12.94 -10.89 -1.72
C ALA A 91 -12.18 -9.93 -0.78
N VAL A 92 -12.04 -8.64 -1.12
CA VAL A 92 -11.28 -7.66 -0.35
C VAL A 92 -12.22 -6.61 0.24
N THR A 93 -12.72 -6.86 1.44
CA THR A 93 -13.61 -5.91 2.14
C THR A 93 -12.85 -4.93 3.03
N GLU A 94 -11.78 -5.39 3.66
CA GLU A 94 -11.04 -4.63 4.68
C GLU A 94 -10.11 -3.58 4.06
N GLY A 95 -10.22 -2.33 4.54
CA GLY A 95 -9.43 -1.20 4.02
C GLY A 95 -7.92 -1.39 4.15
N LEU A 96 -7.45 -2.13 5.16
CA LEU A 96 -6.05 -2.50 5.30
C LEU A 96 -5.58 -3.42 4.16
N VAL A 97 -6.38 -4.43 3.81
CA VAL A 97 -6.00 -5.37 2.75
C VAL A 97 -6.08 -4.70 1.37
N LYS A 98 -7.07 -3.80 1.17
CA LYS A 98 -7.11 -2.96 -0.04
C LYS A 98 -5.87 -2.08 -0.16
N PHE A 99 -5.43 -1.48 0.95
CA PHE A 99 -4.19 -0.71 0.98
C PHE A 99 -2.97 -1.56 0.63
N ASN A 100 -2.85 -2.77 1.19
CA ASN A 100 -1.76 -3.68 0.88
C ASN A 100 -1.75 -4.04 -0.62
N ALA A 101 -2.90 -4.44 -1.18
CA ALA A 101 -3.05 -4.73 -2.61
C ALA A 101 -2.67 -3.52 -3.49
N PHE A 102 -3.00 -2.31 -3.05
CA PHE A 102 -2.64 -1.08 -3.73
C PHE A 102 -1.13 -0.82 -3.72
N ILE A 103 -0.44 -1.03 -2.60
CA ILE A 103 1.02 -0.95 -2.56
C ILE A 103 1.68 -1.99 -3.49
N LEU A 104 1.17 -3.23 -3.53
CA LEU A 104 1.65 -4.23 -4.50
C LEU A 104 1.45 -3.76 -5.96
N GLY A 105 0.30 -3.14 -6.25
CA GLY A 105 0.02 -2.55 -7.55
C GLY A 105 0.98 -1.41 -7.92
N LEU A 106 1.30 -0.53 -6.96
CA LEU A 106 2.27 0.55 -7.16
C LEU A 106 3.69 0.03 -7.34
N LEU A 107 4.09 -1.06 -6.66
CA LEU A 107 5.37 -1.73 -6.90
C LEU A 107 5.47 -2.25 -8.33
N ASN A 108 4.43 -2.93 -8.83
CA ASN A 108 4.38 -3.39 -10.22
C ASN A 108 4.46 -2.24 -11.23
N ALA A 109 3.88 -1.10 -10.88
CA ALA A 109 3.92 0.12 -11.69
C ALA A 109 5.16 1.00 -11.43
N GLN A 110 6.08 0.57 -10.56
CA GLN A 110 7.30 1.30 -10.18
C GLN A 110 7.03 2.74 -9.74
N SER A 111 5.93 2.97 -9.02
CA SER A 111 5.37 4.31 -8.76
C SER A 111 5.05 4.59 -7.30
N VAL A 112 5.63 3.82 -6.36
CA VAL A 112 5.39 4.01 -4.91
C VAL A 112 5.87 5.40 -4.44
N ASP A 113 7.09 5.79 -4.81
CA ASP A 113 7.67 7.10 -4.51
C ASP A 113 6.88 8.23 -5.19
N ALA A 114 6.54 8.05 -6.47
CA ALA A 114 5.72 9.01 -7.22
C ALA A 114 4.35 9.25 -6.57
N TRP A 115 3.69 8.18 -6.11
CA TRP A 115 2.42 8.27 -5.38
C TRP A 115 2.58 9.00 -4.04
N VAL A 116 3.58 8.64 -3.22
CA VAL A 116 3.83 9.34 -1.94
C VAL A 116 4.11 10.82 -2.17
N SER A 117 4.91 11.16 -3.18
CA SER A 117 5.19 12.54 -3.57
C SER A 117 3.91 13.28 -3.99
N TYR A 118 3.06 12.64 -4.79
CA TYR A 118 1.78 13.20 -5.20
C TYR A 118 0.86 13.48 -4.01
N VAL A 119 0.68 12.53 -3.08
CA VAL A 119 -0.19 12.68 -1.90
C VAL A 119 0.19 13.92 -1.08
N ARG A 120 1.50 14.19 -0.92
CA ARG A 120 2.03 15.36 -0.20
C ARG A 120 1.67 16.71 -0.82
N THR A 121 1.14 16.73 -2.04
CA THR A 121 0.69 17.96 -2.70
C THR A 121 -0.82 18.19 -2.59
N ARG A 122 -1.57 17.24 -1.99
CA ARG A 122 -3.04 17.25 -1.96
C ARG A 122 -3.57 17.79 -0.65
N GLU A 123 -3.20 19.01 -0.31
CA GLU A 123 -3.57 19.67 0.95
C GLU A 123 -5.07 19.57 1.25
N SER A 124 -5.94 19.84 0.28
CA SER A 124 -7.40 19.80 0.48
C SER A 124 -7.93 18.41 0.84
N VAL A 125 -7.30 17.35 0.32
CA VAL A 125 -7.64 15.97 0.69
C VAL A 125 -7.08 15.66 2.07
N LEU A 126 -5.81 16.00 2.31
CA LEU A 126 -5.16 15.72 3.58
C LEU A 126 -5.86 16.45 4.74
N ALA A 127 -6.23 17.72 4.58
CA ALA A 127 -6.96 18.49 5.58
C ALA A 127 -8.33 17.89 5.91
N LYS A 128 -8.98 17.23 4.94
CA LYS A 128 -10.23 16.50 5.18
C LYS A 128 -10.00 15.26 6.04
N HIS A 129 -8.97 14.47 5.74
CA HIS A 129 -8.74 13.15 6.35
C HIS A 129 -7.91 13.17 7.64
N TYR A 130 -7.08 14.19 7.86
CA TYR A 130 -6.10 14.22 8.95
C TYR A 130 -6.27 15.40 9.91
N GLY A 131 -5.80 15.20 11.14
CA GLY A 131 -5.58 16.24 12.12
C GLY A 131 -4.30 17.05 11.83
N PRO A 132 -4.17 18.24 12.45
CA PRO A 132 -3.04 19.15 12.23
C PRO A 132 -1.69 18.55 12.64
N ASP A 133 -1.68 17.64 13.62
CA ASP A 133 -0.46 16.99 14.12
C ASP A 133 -0.01 15.78 13.29
N SER A 134 -0.76 15.41 12.23
CA SER A 134 -0.36 14.29 11.37
C SER A 134 0.91 14.63 10.58
N ILE A 135 1.80 13.65 10.46
CA ILE A 135 3.05 13.81 9.70
C ILE A 135 2.79 14.22 8.24
N VAL A 136 1.76 13.65 7.60
CA VAL A 136 1.46 13.88 6.19
C VAL A 136 0.88 15.27 5.93
N LEU A 137 -0.05 15.76 6.77
CA LEU A 137 -0.60 17.10 6.63
C LEU A 137 0.40 18.16 7.06
N ALA A 138 1.06 17.97 8.21
CA ALA A 138 2.10 18.89 8.71
C ALA A 138 3.22 19.06 7.68
N GLY A 139 3.69 17.96 7.08
CA GLY A 139 4.68 18.00 6.00
C GLY A 139 4.17 18.68 4.72
N CYS A 140 2.88 18.53 4.38
CA CYS A 140 2.24 19.21 3.24
C CYS A 140 2.16 20.72 3.44
N VAL A 141 1.80 21.20 4.63
CA VAL A 141 1.69 22.64 4.95
C VAL A 141 3.03 23.29 5.29
N GLY A 142 4.13 22.53 5.20
CA GLY A 142 5.49 23.04 5.28
C GLY A 142 6.16 22.98 6.65
N GLU A 143 5.66 22.17 7.59
CA GLU A 143 6.35 21.91 8.84
C GLU A 143 7.72 21.24 8.55
N PRO A 144 8.85 21.86 8.93
CA PRO A 144 10.18 21.41 8.47
C PRO A 144 10.56 19.99 8.88
N ARG A 145 10.19 19.53 10.08
CA ARG A 145 10.59 18.20 10.58
C ARG A 145 9.85 17.09 9.84
N CYS A 146 8.53 17.22 9.70
CA CYS A 146 7.67 16.31 8.96
C CYS A 146 8.05 16.29 7.48
N ARG A 147 8.38 17.45 6.89
CA ARG A 147 8.89 17.52 5.52
C ARG A 147 10.18 16.71 5.36
N ALA A 148 11.16 16.89 6.24
CA ALA A 148 12.43 16.16 6.20
C ALA A 148 12.25 14.64 6.40
N LEU A 149 11.33 14.22 7.28
CA LEU A 149 10.97 12.81 7.44
C LEU A 149 10.38 12.22 6.16
N LEU A 150 9.46 12.95 5.50
CA LEU A 150 8.86 12.53 4.24
C LEU A 150 9.85 12.52 3.07
N ASP A 151 10.82 13.44 3.06
CA ASP A 151 11.90 13.45 2.07
C ASP A 151 12.83 12.23 2.27
N THR A 152 13.12 11.88 3.52
CA THR A 152 13.87 10.66 3.87
C THR A 152 13.12 9.40 3.45
N LEU A 153 11.80 9.37 3.67
CA LEU A 153 10.94 8.29 3.19
C LEU A 153 11.03 8.16 1.66
N LEU A 154 10.85 9.25 0.92
CA LEU A 154 10.93 9.21 -0.55
C LEU A 154 12.29 8.70 -1.04
N ALA A 155 13.39 9.20 -0.45
CA ALA A 155 14.73 8.73 -0.79
C ALA A 155 14.91 7.22 -0.52
N SER A 156 14.27 6.68 0.52
CA SER A 156 14.30 5.24 0.83
C SER A 156 13.46 4.39 -0.12
N LEU A 157 12.42 4.96 -0.73
CA LEU A 157 11.53 4.30 -1.69
C LEU A 157 12.08 4.33 -3.11
N GLU A 158 12.87 5.36 -3.45
CA GLU A 158 13.39 5.57 -4.80
C GLU A 158 14.08 4.33 -5.42
N PRO A 159 14.92 3.56 -4.70
CA PRO A 159 15.57 2.38 -5.28
C PRO A 159 14.60 1.28 -5.74
N LEU A 160 13.37 1.26 -5.21
CA LEU A 160 12.39 0.22 -5.55
C LEU A 160 11.94 0.32 -7.01
N LYS A 161 11.97 1.51 -7.63
CA LYS A 161 11.58 1.69 -9.04
C LYS A 161 12.47 0.91 -10.03
N LEU A 162 13.65 0.46 -9.59
CA LEU A 162 14.59 -0.29 -10.43
C LEU A 162 14.34 -1.80 -10.41
N LEU A 163 13.47 -2.30 -9.53
CA LEU A 163 13.23 -3.72 -9.35
C LEU A 163 12.07 -4.21 -10.24
N PRO A 164 12.17 -5.43 -10.82
CA PRO A 164 11.17 -5.95 -11.75
C PRO A 164 10.03 -6.68 -11.01
N PHE A 165 9.15 -5.92 -10.36
CA PHE A 165 8.03 -6.51 -9.62
C PHE A 165 6.94 -7.08 -10.53
N SER A 166 6.49 -8.29 -10.22
CA SER A 166 5.29 -8.94 -10.79
C SER A 166 4.50 -9.60 -9.65
N LEU A 167 3.80 -8.76 -8.88
CA LEU A 167 3.11 -9.13 -7.65
C LEU A 167 1.60 -9.30 -7.91
N ASP A 168 1.04 -10.42 -7.47
CA ASP A 168 -0.41 -10.65 -7.45
C ASP A 168 -1.03 -9.74 -6.39
N LEU A 169 -1.92 -8.84 -6.81
CA LEU A 169 -2.60 -7.90 -5.91
C LEU A 169 -3.43 -8.65 -4.86
N MET A 170 -3.94 -9.83 -5.19
CA MET A 170 -4.77 -10.66 -4.31
C MET A 170 -3.94 -11.67 -3.50
N PHE A 171 -2.61 -11.54 -3.48
CA PHE A 171 -1.71 -12.48 -2.83
C PHE A 171 -2.05 -12.69 -1.34
N GLU A 172 -2.29 -11.59 -0.60
CA GLU A 172 -2.62 -11.65 0.83
C GLU A 172 -3.90 -12.47 1.08
N MET A 173 -4.96 -12.19 0.31
CA MET A 173 -6.22 -12.93 0.43
C MET A 173 -6.08 -14.42 0.10
N ARG A 174 -5.27 -14.77 -0.91
CA ARG A 174 -5.01 -16.17 -1.25
C ARG A 174 -4.28 -16.89 -0.13
N GLU A 175 -3.29 -16.26 0.49
CA GLU A 175 -2.55 -16.83 1.62
C GLU A 175 -3.43 -16.96 2.88
N LEU A 176 -4.29 -15.98 3.15
CA LEU A 176 -5.28 -16.06 4.23
C LEU A 176 -6.24 -17.24 4.00
N HIS A 177 -6.84 -17.35 2.82
CA HIS A 177 -7.72 -18.47 2.48
C HIS A 177 -7.02 -19.84 2.58
N ARG A 178 -5.76 -19.94 2.15
CA ARG A 178 -4.96 -21.16 2.30
C ARG A 178 -4.72 -21.50 3.78
N SER A 179 -4.41 -20.49 4.59
CA SER A 179 -4.16 -20.65 6.02
C SER A 179 -5.41 -21.13 6.76
N PHE A 180 -6.58 -20.54 6.47
CA PHE A 180 -7.85 -20.98 7.04
C PHE A 180 -8.18 -22.44 6.68
N LYS A 181 -8.04 -22.83 5.40
CA LYS A 181 -8.27 -24.22 4.96
C LYS A 181 -7.35 -25.22 5.66
N LYS A 182 -6.09 -24.83 5.88
CA LYS A 182 -5.12 -25.67 6.59
C LYS A 182 -5.55 -25.87 8.04
N ILE A 183 -5.89 -24.80 8.74
CA ILE A 183 -6.36 -24.86 10.14
C ILE A 183 -7.61 -25.75 10.26
N GLU A 184 -8.58 -25.60 9.35
CA GLU A 184 -9.79 -26.42 9.33
C GLU A 184 -9.48 -27.92 9.13
N SER A 185 -8.54 -28.23 8.24
CA SER A 185 -8.07 -29.60 8.02
C SER A 185 -7.39 -30.17 9.27
N ASP A 186 -6.52 -29.39 9.91
CA ASP A 186 -5.78 -29.81 11.11
C ASP A 186 -6.74 -30.04 12.29
N MET A 187 -7.75 -29.18 12.46
CA MET A 187 -8.80 -29.37 13.48
C MET A 187 -9.62 -30.63 13.24
N ARG A 188 -10.00 -30.93 11.99
CA ARG A 188 -10.72 -32.17 11.65
C ARG A 188 -9.88 -33.42 11.88
N ALA A 189 -8.57 -33.34 11.63
CA ALA A 189 -7.65 -34.45 11.89
C ALA A 189 -7.46 -34.71 13.39
N ALA A 190 -7.41 -33.66 14.21
CA ALA A 190 -7.29 -33.76 15.67
C ALA A 190 -8.58 -34.25 16.37
N SER A 191 -9.72 -34.24 15.65
CA SER A 191 -11.03 -34.69 16.15
C SER A 191 -11.32 -36.17 15.88
N ARG A 192 -10.37 -36.91 15.30
CA ARG A 192 -10.47 -38.35 14.96
C ARG A 192 -9.50 -39.15 15.81
#